data_AF-A0A9E4ZDL4-F1
#
_entry.id   AF-A0A9E4ZDL4-F1
#
_cell.length_a   1.000
_cell.length_b   1.000
_cell.length_c   1.000
_cell.angle_alpha   90.00
_cell.angle_beta   90.00
_cell.angle_gamma   90.00
#
_symmetry.space_group_name_H-M   'P 1'
#
loop_
_entity.id
_entity.type
_entity.pdbx_description
1 polymer ?
#
loop_
_entity_poly.entity_id
_entity_poly.type
_entity_poly.pdbx_seq_one_letter_code
_entity_poly.pdbx_strand_id
1 'polypeptide(L)'
;MNRDKYTSEQNIFESQALTHSQICQKATTFIGIYFLLVFGGIDGKYESIFSADLNGKAVIVIYPGICTISKNDQLRISGKWHSGKKIGVDDRYIKASRIENMSLGLVFVADKSII
;
A
#
# COMPACT_ATOMS: atom_id res chain seq x y z
N MET A 1 -30.66 -8.44 -5.11
CA MET A 1 -29.54 -8.12 -4.19
C MET A 1 -28.36 -7.72 -5.07
N ASN A 2 -28.16 -6.42 -5.23
CA ASN A 2 -27.32 -5.82 -6.28
C ASN A 2 -25.84 -6.04 -5.95
N ARG A 3 -25.09 -6.71 -6.85
CA ARG A 3 -23.64 -6.82 -6.75
C ARG A 3 -23.05 -5.53 -7.31
N ASP A 4 -22.79 -4.57 -6.44
CA ASP A 4 -22.11 -3.35 -6.86
C ASP A 4 -20.69 -3.70 -7.31
N LYS A 5 -20.52 -3.56 -8.63
CA LYS A 5 -19.26 -3.50 -9.35
C LYS A 5 -18.34 -2.50 -8.64
N TYR A 6 -17.36 -2.99 -7.88
CA TYR A 6 -16.21 -2.17 -7.53
C TYR A 6 -15.33 -2.08 -8.77
N THR A 7 -15.55 -0.99 -9.47
CA THR A 7 -15.04 -0.64 -10.79
C THR A 7 -13.55 -0.90 -10.92
N SER A 8 -13.16 -1.41 -12.07
CA SER A 8 -11.79 -1.61 -12.54
C SER A 8 -10.97 -0.32 -12.71
N GLU A 9 -11.42 0.80 -12.17
CA GLU A 9 -10.84 2.13 -12.39
C GLU A 9 -9.63 2.35 -11.47
N GLN A 10 -8.46 2.54 -12.08
CA GLN A 10 -7.31 3.10 -11.40
C GLN A 10 -7.61 4.55 -11.06
N ASN A 11 -7.51 4.88 -9.79
CA ASN A 11 -7.68 6.23 -9.31
C ASN A 11 -6.29 6.83 -9.07
N ILE A 12 -6.13 8.11 -9.40
CA ILE A 12 -4.93 8.90 -9.12
C ILE A 12 -5.23 9.78 -7.91
N PHE A 13 -4.36 9.74 -6.93
CA PHE A 13 -4.48 10.49 -5.68
C PHE A 13 -3.24 11.33 -5.49
N GLU A 14 -3.42 12.63 -5.23
CA GLU A 14 -2.37 13.50 -4.74
C GLU A 14 -2.41 13.46 -3.22
N SER A 15 -1.24 13.31 -2.59
CA SER A 15 -1.16 12.96 -1.18
C SER A 15 0.18 13.33 -0.58
N GLN A 16 0.25 13.38 0.75
CA GLN A 16 1.51 13.52 1.49
C GLN A 16 1.74 12.30 2.37
N ALA A 17 2.96 11.76 2.39
CA ALA A 17 3.31 10.68 3.31
C ALA A 17 3.25 11.15 4.78
N LEU A 18 2.50 10.43 5.60
CA LEU A 18 2.41 10.67 7.05
C LEU A 18 3.45 9.85 7.82
N THR A 19 3.90 8.73 7.24
CA THR A 19 4.90 7.83 7.81
C THR A 19 5.94 7.46 6.77
N HIS A 20 7.09 6.98 7.24
CA HIS A 20 8.06 6.30 6.37
C HIS A 20 7.47 4.98 5.84
N SER A 21 7.91 4.54 4.68
CA SER A 21 7.60 3.21 4.14
C SER A 21 8.22 2.11 5.00
N GLN A 22 7.41 1.15 5.42
CA GLN A 22 7.86 -0.10 6.02
C GLN A 22 7.82 -1.20 4.97
N ILE A 23 8.93 -1.91 4.78
CA ILE A 23 9.01 -3.02 3.85
C ILE A 23 8.73 -4.30 4.62
N CYS A 24 7.66 -4.99 4.25
CA CYS A 24 7.23 -6.24 4.84
C CYS A 24 7.36 -7.36 3.81
N GLN A 25 7.77 -8.55 4.23
CA GLN A 25 7.59 -9.74 3.40
C GLN A 25 6.10 -10.08 3.39
N LYS A 26 5.54 -10.40 2.22
CA LYS A 26 4.15 -10.88 2.11
C LYS A 26 4.04 -12.21 2.84
N ALA A 27 3.56 -12.17 4.08
CA ALA A 27 3.30 -13.37 4.86
C ALA A 27 2.18 -14.17 4.20
N THR A 28 2.45 -15.43 3.85
CA THR A 28 1.44 -16.38 3.35
C THR A 28 0.46 -16.82 4.45
N THR A 29 0.77 -16.56 5.72
CA THR A 29 -0.07 -16.92 6.88
C THR A 29 0.11 -15.91 8.02
N PHE A 30 -0.98 -15.35 8.54
CA PHE A 30 -1.01 -14.61 9.80
C PHE A 30 -1.36 -15.57 10.93
N ILE A 31 -0.44 -15.81 11.87
CA ILE A 31 -0.77 -16.35 13.20
C ILE A 31 -0.51 -15.23 14.19
N GLY A 32 -1.60 -14.74 14.80
CA GLY A 32 -1.56 -13.63 15.73
C GLY A 32 -0.80 -13.99 17.00
N ILE A 33 0.18 -13.17 17.35
CA ILE A 33 0.58 -12.83 18.72
C ILE A 33 1.49 -11.59 18.67
N TYR A 34 1.36 -10.75 19.69
CA TYR A 34 1.72 -9.34 19.77
C TYR A 34 3.20 -8.94 19.59
N PHE A 35 4.17 -9.83 19.33
CA PHE A 35 5.60 -9.46 19.36
C PHE A 35 6.59 -10.42 18.64
N LEU A 36 6.38 -10.81 17.37
CA LEU A 36 7.37 -11.67 16.68
C LEU A 36 7.68 -11.23 15.25
N LEU A 37 8.98 -10.95 15.02
CA LEU A 37 9.64 -10.94 13.70
C LEU A 37 9.24 -12.20 12.92
N VAL A 38 8.57 -12.01 11.78
CA VAL A 38 8.19 -13.11 10.89
C VAL A 38 9.31 -13.32 9.88
N PHE A 39 10.21 -14.27 10.16
CA PHE A 39 11.09 -14.84 9.12
C PHE A 39 10.30 -15.91 8.37
N GLY A 40 9.96 -15.64 7.11
CA GLY A 40 9.25 -16.59 6.25
C GLY A 40 9.80 -16.60 4.84
N GLY A 41 10.65 -17.59 4.53
CA GLY A 41 10.90 -18.12 3.19
C GLY A 41 11.59 -17.20 2.18
N ILE A 42 12.78 -17.61 1.74
CA ILE A 42 13.54 -17.00 0.63
C ILE A 42 12.79 -17.32 -0.69
N ASP A 43 11.66 -16.64 -0.92
CA ASP A 43 10.87 -16.59 -2.17
C ASP A 43 9.69 -15.57 -2.09
N GLY A 44 9.51 -14.89 -0.94
CA GLY A 44 8.35 -14.02 -0.67
C GLY A 44 8.40 -12.66 -1.37
N LYS A 45 7.37 -12.35 -2.18
CA LYS A 45 7.12 -11.02 -2.76
C LYS A 45 7.07 -9.97 -1.64
N TYR A 46 7.88 -8.92 -1.72
CA TYR A 46 7.87 -7.81 -0.75
C TYR A 46 6.67 -6.87 -0.97
N GLU A 47 6.16 -6.28 0.10
CA GLU A 47 5.18 -5.20 0.06
C GLU A 47 5.69 -4.01 0.88
N SER A 48 5.51 -2.80 0.37
CA SER A 48 5.81 -1.57 1.10
C SER A 48 4.52 -0.96 1.60
N ILE A 49 4.47 -0.65 2.89
CA ILE A 49 3.29 -0.16 3.59
C ILE A 49 3.62 1.20 4.21
N PHE A 50 2.74 2.17 4.02
CA PHE A 50 2.82 3.49 4.67
C PHE A 50 1.44 4.12 4.81
N SER A 51 1.35 5.15 5.64
CA SER A 51 0.17 6.00 5.70
C SER A 51 0.39 7.29 4.90
N ALA A 52 -0.63 7.72 4.17
CA ALA A 52 -0.65 8.96 3.42
C ALA A 52 -1.90 9.77 3.78
N ASP A 53 -1.78 11.09 3.75
CA ASP A 53 -2.92 12.00 3.84
C ASP A 53 -3.60 12.08 2.47
N LEU A 54 -4.86 11.66 2.42
CA LEU A 54 -5.76 11.82 1.29
C LEU A 54 -6.92 12.71 1.72
N ASN A 55 -6.96 13.94 1.20
CA ASN A 55 -8.03 14.90 1.48
C ASN A 55 -8.30 15.11 2.99
N GLY A 56 -7.25 15.20 3.82
CA GLY A 56 -7.34 15.43 5.26
C GLY A 56 -7.63 14.16 6.08
N LYS A 57 -7.50 12.97 5.48
CA LYS A 57 -7.67 11.68 6.16
C LYS A 57 -6.43 10.81 5.97
N ALA A 58 -5.96 10.24 7.07
CA ALA A 58 -4.91 9.23 7.04
C ALA A 58 -5.45 7.93 6.41
N VAL A 59 -4.81 7.50 5.33
CA VAL A 59 -5.16 6.30 4.56
C VAL A 59 -3.93 5.40 4.47
N ILE A 60 -4.13 4.09 4.63
CA ILE A 60 -3.06 3.10 4.45
C ILE A 60 -2.89 2.80 2.97
N VAL A 61 -1.63 2.81 2.52
CA VAL A 61 -1.22 2.49 1.16
C VAL A 61 -0.33 1.25 1.20
N ILE A 62 -0.65 0.27 0.35
CA ILE A 62 0.11 -0.96 0.19
C ILE A 62 0.59 -1.04 -1.26
N TYR A 63 1.90 -1.12 -1.45
CA TYR A 63 2.54 -1.27 -2.74
C TYR A 63 3.18 -2.66 -2.86
N PRO A 64 2.87 -3.45 -3.90
CA PRO A 64 3.44 -4.79 -4.09
C PRO A 64 4.85 -4.70 -4.68
N GLY A 65 5.80 -4.31 -3.84
CA GLY A 65 7.22 -4.22 -4.13
C GLY A 65 7.94 -3.41 -3.07
N ILE A 66 9.20 -3.10 -3.32
CA ILE A 66 10.00 -2.20 -2.48
C ILE A 66 9.86 -0.77 -3.02
N CYS A 67 9.35 0.14 -2.22
CA CYS A 67 9.38 1.58 -2.48
C CYS A 67 9.85 2.33 -1.24
N THR A 68 10.80 3.24 -1.42
CA THR A 68 11.34 4.06 -0.32
C THR A 68 10.63 5.39 -0.29
N ILE A 69 9.82 5.61 0.74
CA ILE A 69 9.04 6.82 0.97
C ILE A 69 9.38 7.36 2.36
N SER A 70 9.68 8.65 2.44
CA SER A 70 9.95 9.34 3.70
C SER A 70 8.71 10.08 4.19
N LYS A 71 8.63 10.30 5.51
CA LYS A 71 7.59 11.16 6.08
C LYS A 71 7.67 12.55 5.44
N ASN A 72 6.51 13.13 5.14
CA ASN A 72 6.30 14.42 4.47
C ASN A 72 6.59 14.45 2.96
N ASP A 73 6.97 13.33 2.34
CA ASP A 73 7.12 13.28 0.89
C ASP A 73 5.80 13.57 0.18
N GLN A 74 5.87 14.36 -0.89
CA GLN A 74 4.73 14.67 -1.75
C GLN A 74 4.59 13.55 -2.79
N LEU A 75 3.42 12.92 -2.83
CA LEU A 75 3.19 11.69 -3.57
C LEU A 75 2.01 11.82 -4.53
N ARG A 76 2.18 11.25 -5.73
CA ARG A 76 1.07 10.93 -6.63
C ARG A 76 0.93 9.42 -6.70
N ILE A 77 -0.17 8.90 -6.18
CA ILE A 77 -0.43 7.47 -6.01
C ILE A 77 -1.48 7.05 -7.02
N SER A 78 -1.19 6.06 -7.86
CA SER A 78 -2.18 5.40 -8.71
C SER A 78 -2.50 4.02 -8.18
N GLY A 79 -3.77 3.75 -7.89
CA GLY A 79 -4.17 2.48 -7.28
C GLY A 79 -5.66 2.24 -7.24
N LYS A 80 -6.05 1.19 -6.53
CA LYS A 80 -7.45 0.82 -6.31
C LYS A 80 -7.75 0.78 -4.82
N TRP A 81 -8.98 1.13 -4.47
CA TRP A 81 -9.49 0.96 -3.12
C TRP A 81 -9.80 -0.50 -2.84
N HIS A 82 -9.43 -0.97 -1.66
CA HIS A 82 -9.73 -2.30 -1.15
C HIS A 82 -10.28 -2.21 0.27
N SER A 83 -11.11 -3.19 0.65
CA SER A 83 -11.66 -3.29 2.02
C SER A 83 -10.58 -3.69 3.02
N GLY A 84 -10.44 -2.92 4.10
CA GLY A 84 -9.45 -3.13 5.17
C GLY A 84 -9.79 -4.27 6.14
N LYS A 85 -11.03 -4.78 6.13
CA LYS A 85 -11.56 -5.76 7.11
C LYS A 85 -10.73 -7.05 7.21
N LYS A 86 -10.01 -7.44 6.15
CA LYS A 86 -9.16 -8.65 6.14
C LYS A 86 -7.74 -8.43 6.65
N ILE A 87 -7.31 -7.18 6.81
CA ILE A 87 -5.93 -6.83 7.20
C ILE A 87 -5.86 -5.95 8.46
N GLY A 88 -6.95 -5.88 9.24
CA GLY A 88 -6.99 -5.14 10.50
C GLY A 88 -7.01 -3.61 10.32
N VAL A 89 -7.51 -3.12 9.19
CA VAL A 89 -7.72 -1.68 8.94
C VAL A 89 -9.22 -1.40 9.01
N ASP A 90 -9.60 -0.44 9.87
CA ASP A 90 -11.02 -0.17 10.20
C ASP A 90 -11.87 0.28 9.00
N ASP A 91 -11.27 0.88 7.97
CA ASP A 91 -11.97 1.38 6.78
C ASP A 91 -11.45 0.72 5.48
N ARG A 92 -10.82 1.50 4.60
CA ARG A 92 -10.31 1.06 3.30
C ARG A 92 -8.83 1.39 3.20
N TYR A 93 -8.13 0.63 2.37
CA TYR A 93 -6.74 0.91 2.01
C TYR A 93 -6.61 1.03 0.49
N ILE A 94 -5.54 1.67 0.04
CA ILE A 94 -5.20 1.77 -1.37
C ILE A 94 -4.15 0.70 -1.67
N LYS A 95 -4.45 -0.18 -2.64
CA LYS A 95 -3.43 -1.01 -3.26
C LYS A 95 -2.86 -0.24 -4.45
N ALA A 96 -1.63 0.24 -4.30
CA ALA A 96 -0.97 1.05 -5.29
C ALA A 96 -0.39 0.18 -6.42
N SER A 97 -0.58 0.60 -7.67
CA SER A 97 0.12 0.06 -8.83
C SER A 97 1.23 0.97 -9.32
N ARG A 98 1.18 2.26 -8.97
CA ARG A 98 2.24 3.23 -9.28
C ARG A 98 2.31 4.27 -8.18
N ILE A 99 3.52 4.65 -7.79
CA ILE A 99 3.78 5.71 -6.81
C ILE A 99 4.83 6.64 -7.40
N GLU A 100 4.51 7.90 -7.52
CA GLU A 100 5.46 8.95 -7.87
C GLU A 100 5.79 9.73 -6.62
N ASN A 101 7.06 9.75 -6.23
CA ASN A 101 7.58 10.61 -5.18
C ASN A 101 8.07 11.90 -5.82
N MET A 102 7.25 12.95 -5.72
CA MET A 102 7.54 14.26 -6.29
C MET A 102 8.63 15.00 -5.52
N SER A 103 8.83 14.68 -4.23
CA SER A 103 9.91 15.25 -3.42
C SER A 103 11.30 14.77 -3.86
N LEU A 104 11.41 13.51 -4.29
CA LEU A 104 12.68 12.88 -4.70
C LEU A 104 12.80 12.69 -6.22
N GLY A 105 11.76 12.98 -6.99
CA GLY A 105 11.71 12.69 -8.43
C GLY A 105 11.73 11.20 -8.79
N LEU A 106 11.34 10.32 -7.86
CA LEU A 106 11.36 8.87 -8.04
C LEU A 106 10.00 8.33 -8.48
N VAL A 107 10.00 7.29 -9.31
CA VAL A 107 8.77 6.62 -9.76
C VAL A 107 8.89 5.12 -9.54
N PHE A 108 7.93 4.56 -8.82
CA PHE A 108 7.79 3.13 -8.56
C PHE A 108 6.58 2.59 -9.33
N VAL A 109 6.76 1.53 -10.11
CA VAL A 109 5.69 0.88 -10.89
C VAL A 109 5.65 -0.59 -10.53
N ALA A 110 4.49 -1.06 -10.07
CA ALA A 110 4.28 -2.46 -9.76
C ALA A 110 4.26 -3.27 -11.06
N ASP A 111 5.04 -4.34 -11.11
CA ASP A 111 5.03 -5.27 -12.22
C ASP A 111 3.66 -5.98 -12.30
N LYS A 112 3.04 -5.96 -13.48
CA LYS A 112 1.72 -6.56 -13.74
C LYS A 112 1.72 -8.07 -13.57
N SER A 113 2.88 -8.72 -13.52
CA SER A 113 3.04 -10.17 -13.42
C SER A 113 2.62 -10.77 -12.06
N ILE A 114 2.13 -9.96 -11.12
CA ILE A 114 1.88 -10.33 -9.71
C ILE A 114 0.41 -10.12 -9.27
N ILE A 115 -0.50 -9.77 -10.19
CA ILE A 115 -1.92 -9.56 -9.86
C ILE A 115 -2.76 -10.76 -10.27
#